data_AF-A0A9J6H4Q0-F1
#
_entry.id   AF-A0A9J6H4Q0-F1
#
_cell.length_a   1.000
_cell.length_b   1.000
_cell.length_c   1.000
_cell.angle_alpha   90.00
_cell.angle_beta   90.00
_cell.angle_gamma   90.00
#
_symmetry.space_group_name_H-M   'P 1'
#
loop_
_entity.id
_entity.type
_entity.pdbx_description
1 polymer ?
#
loop_
_entity_poly.entity_id
_entity_poly.type
_entity_poly.pdbx_seq_one_letter_code
_entity_poly.pdbx_strand_id
1 'polypeptide(L)'
;MSRKRKALSFKEKSEILKKVDKNPNKRRVDLAKELGLAPSTLCTIVGQRDILLKNAQNFSGNVKQAKIGTHVKLGEVLLTWFREVTAAGPSRSRCSAPHR
;
A
#
# COMPACT_ATOMS: atom_id res chain seq x y z
N MET A 1 -4.84 -29.69 6.71
CA MET A 1 -3.57 -29.03 6.33
C MET A 1 -3.79 -27.53 6.09
N SER A 2 -3.42 -26.66 7.02
CA SER A 2 -3.49 -25.21 6.80
C SER A 2 -2.40 -24.78 5.83
N ARG A 3 -2.78 -24.32 4.63
CA ARG A 3 -1.82 -23.86 3.62
C ARG A 3 -1.18 -22.56 4.12
N LYS A 4 0.09 -22.60 4.53
CA LYS A 4 0.88 -21.40 4.87
C LYS A 4 0.92 -20.48 3.65
N ARG A 5 0.11 -19.42 3.65
CA ARG A 5 0.08 -18.40 2.60
C ARG A 5 1.21 -17.40 2.85
N LYS A 6 2.10 -17.23 1.88
CA LYS A 6 3.10 -16.14 1.90
C LYS A 6 2.37 -14.81 1.69
N ALA A 7 2.52 -13.90 2.64
CA ALA A 7 1.99 -12.54 2.52
C ALA A 7 3.01 -11.66 1.78
N LEU A 8 2.66 -11.25 0.55
CA LEU A 8 3.49 -10.40 -0.31
C LEU A 8 3.26 -8.91 -0.03
N SER A 9 4.32 -8.13 0.01
CA SER A 9 4.30 -6.66 0.11
C SER A 9 3.88 -6.00 -1.21
N PHE A 10 3.48 -4.74 -1.16
CA PHE A 10 3.21 -3.96 -2.38
C PHE A 10 4.46 -3.85 -3.26
N LYS A 11 5.66 -3.71 -2.67
CA LYS A 11 6.92 -3.73 -3.41
C LYS A 11 7.13 -5.06 -4.14
N GLU A 12 7.00 -6.19 -3.45
CA GLU A 12 7.13 -7.52 -4.07
C GLU A 12 6.12 -7.72 -5.21
N LYS A 13 4.85 -7.32 -5.01
CA LYS A 13 3.81 -7.39 -6.04
C LYS A 13 4.13 -6.50 -7.25
N SER A 14 4.70 -5.31 -7.02
CA SER A 14 5.11 -4.41 -8.11
C SER A 14 6.27 -4.98 -8.94
N GLU A 15 7.23 -5.65 -8.28
CA GLU A 15 8.34 -6.32 -8.96
C GLU A 15 7.86 -7.52 -9.79
N ILE A 16 6.87 -8.26 -9.29
CA ILE A 16 6.20 -9.33 -10.04
C ILE A 16 5.54 -8.76 -11.31
N LEU A 17 4.80 -7.65 -11.20
CA LEU A 17 4.18 -6.98 -12.36
C LEU A 17 5.24 -6.57 -13.39
N LYS A 18 6.34 -5.94 -12.95
CA LYS A 18 7.46 -5.58 -13.84
C LYS A 18 8.05 -6.79 -14.56
N LYS A 19 8.16 -7.95 -13.90
CA LYS A 19 8.66 -9.19 -14.53
C LYS A 19 7.67 -9.76 -15.55
N VAL A 20 6.37 -9.68 -15.28
CA VAL A 20 5.32 -10.06 -16.24
C VAL A 20 5.39 -9.15 -17.47
N ASP A 21 5.52 -7.84 -17.28
CA ASP A 21 5.58 -6.87 -18.38
C ASP A 21 6.84 -7.02 -19.24
N LYS A 22 7.97 -7.40 -18.64
CA LYS A 22 9.21 -7.71 -19.37
C LYS A 22 9.13 -9.00 -20.19
N ASN A 23 8.15 -9.88 -19.92
CA ASN A 23 8.04 -11.19 -20.55
C ASN A 23 6.63 -11.44 -21.11
N PRO A 24 6.17 -10.64 -22.09
CA PRO A 24 4.80 -10.73 -22.61
C PRO A 24 4.48 -12.08 -23.27
N ASN A 25 5.49 -12.74 -23.84
CA ASN A 25 5.34 -13.99 -24.58
C ASN A 25 5.43 -15.25 -23.70
N LYS A 26 5.83 -15.13 -22.43
CA LYS A 26 5.92 -16.29 -21.52
C LYS A 26 4.55 -16.63 -20.96
N ARG A 27 4.25 -17.93 -20.86
CA ARG A 27 3.01 -18.39 -20.23
C ARG A 27 3.05 -18.04 -18.74
N ARG A 28 1.92 -17.56 -18.22
CA ARG A 28 1.78 -17.19 -16.79
C ARG A 28 2.09 -18.35 -15.84
N VAL A 29 1.82 -19.60 -16.25
CA VAL A 29 2.11 -20.80 -15.45
C VAL A 29 3.61 -20.97 -15.26
N ASP A 30 4.40 -20.77 -16.31
CA ASP A 30 5.85 -20.93 -16.26
C ASP A 30 6.50 -19.79 -15.49
N LEU A 31 6.03 -18.55 -15.71
CA LEU A 31 6.43 -17.40 -14.89
C LEU A 31 6.10 -17.59 -13.41
N ALA A 32 4.95 -18.17 -13.07
CA ALA A 32 4.58 -18.43 -11.69
C ALA A 32 5.54 -19.45 -11.05
N LYS A 33 5.94 -20.50 -11.78
CA LYS A 33 6.95 -21.47 -11.33
C LYS A 33 8.30 -20.81 -11.09
N GLU A 34 8.78 -20.00 -12.03
CA GLU A 34 10.05 -19.24 -11.90
C GLU A 34 10.05 -18.33 -10.67
N LEU A 35 8.89 -17.77 -10.32
CA LEU A 35 8.72 -16.88 -9.16
C LEU A 35 8.42 -17.60 -7.84
N GLY A 36 8.27 -18.94 -7.85
CA GLY A 36 7.87 -19.71 -6.68
C GLY A 36 6.44 -19.39 -6.20
N LEU A 37 5.55 -19.01 -7.11
CA LEU A 37 4.16 -18.63 -6.82
C LEU A 37 3.18 -19.64 -7.39
N ALA A 38 2.01 -19.75 -6.76
CA ALA A 38 0.89 -20.44 -7.37
C ALA A 38 0.40 -19.64 -8.61
N PRO A 39 0.04 -20.30 -9.73
CA PRO A 39 -0.49 -19.62 -10.91
C PRO A 39 -1.70 -18.74 -10.60
N SER A 40 -2.57 -19.20 -9.70
CA SER A 40 -3.73 -18.43 -9.22
C SER A 40 -3.32 -17.11 -8.56
N THR A 41 -2.24 -17.12 -7.76
CA THR A 41 -1.71 -15.92 -7.11
C THR A 41 -1.21 -14.92 -8.13
N LEU A 42 -0.48 -15.38 -9.15
CA LEU A 42 0.00 -14.50 -10.22
C LEU A 42 -1.17 -13.88 -11.00
N CYS A 43 -2.20 -14.67 -11.32
CA CYS A 43 -3.40 -14.15 -11.97
C CYS A 43 -4.13 -13.10 -11.12
N THR A 44 -4.27 -13.32 -9.81
CA THR A 44 -4.85 -12.31 -8.91
C THR A 44 -4.02 -11.02 -8.89
N ILE A 45 -2.68 -11.12 -8.80
CA ILE A 45 -1.79 -9.96 -8.80
C ILE A 45 -1.93 -9.15 -10.09
N VAL A 46 -1.96 -9.83 -11.25
CA VAL A 46 -2.14 -9.17 -12.56
C VAL A 46 -3.52 -8.53 -12.68
N GLY A 47 -4.59 -9.23 -12.24
CA GLY A 47 -5.95 -8.70 -12.27
C GLY A 47 -6.17 -7.49 -11.34
N GLN A 48 -5.38 -7.37 -10.26
CA GLN A 48 -5.43 -6.25 -9.33
C GLN A 48 -4.39 -5.15 -9.61
N ARG A 49 -3.82 -5.10 -10.82
CA ARG A 49 -2.75 -4.18 -11.21
C ARG A 49 -3.03 -2.73 -10.81
N ASP A 50 -4.19 -2.18 -11.19
CA ASP A 50 -4.49 -0.76 -10.99
C ASP A 50 -4.58 -0.39 -9.50
N ILE A 51 -5.19 -1.29 -8.71
CA ILE A 51 -5.31 -1.13 -7.26
C ILE A 51 -3.93 -1.19 -6.61
N LEU A 52 -3.07 -2.10 -7.05
CA LEU A 52 -1.71 -2.22 -6.53
C LEU A 52 -0.85 -1.00 -6.84
N LEU A 53 -0.96 -0.43 -8.05
CA LEU A 53 -0.23 0.78 -8.43
C LEU A 53 -0.70 2.00 -7.62
N LYS A 54 -2.01 2.20 -7.47
CA LYS A 54 -2.58 3.25 -6.62
C LYS A 54 -2.11 3.11 -5.17
N ASN A 55 -2.16 1.90 -4.61
CA ASN A 55 -1.73 1.66 -3.25
C ASN A 55 -0.21 1.82 -3.08
N ALA A 56 0.61 1.46 -4.06
CA ALA A 56 2.06 1.63 -3.99
C ALA A 56 2.49 3.11 -3.94
N GLN A 57 1.67 4.04 -4.45
CA GLN A 57 1.89 5.48 -4.31
C GLN A 57 1.50 6.01 -2.92
N ASN A 58 0.49 5.40 -2.29
CA ASN A 58 -0.08 5.88 -1.03
C ASN A 58 0.53 5.22 0.23
N PHE A 59 1.10 4.02 0.09
CA PHE A 59 1.63 3.23 1.20
C PHE A 59 3.13 2.93 1.02
N SER A 60 3.83 2.72 2.13
CA SER A 60 5.23 2.29 2.07
C SER A 60 5.36 0.89 1.45
N GLY A 61 6.48 0.65 0.76
CA GLY A 61 6.69 -0.58 0.00
C GLY A 61 6.63 -1.88 0.81
N ASN A 62 6.79 -1.82 2.13
CA ASN A 62 6.76 -2.96 3.04
C ASN A 62 5.34 -3.36 3.47
N VAL A 63 4.34 -2.52 3.22
CA VAL A 63 2.94 -2.81 3.55
C VAL A 63 2.43 -3.95 2.66
N LYS A 64 1.79 -4.94 3.28
CA LYS A 64 1.28 -6.16 2.60
C LYS A 64 -0.19 -6.05 2.19
N GLN A 65 -0.93 -5.18 2.85
CA GLN A 65 -2.36 -4.97 2.65
C GLN A 65 -2.72 -3.52 2.99
N ALA A 66 -3.46 -2.87 2.10
CA ALA A 66 -4.17 -1.64 2.43
C ALA A 66 -5.39 -2.02 3.28
N LYS A 67 -5.36 -1.68 4.56
CA LYS A 67 -6.52 -1.85 5.44
C LYS A 67 -7.23 -0.52 5.55
N ILE A 68 -8.54 -0.56 5.32
CA ILE A 68 -9.42 0.58 5.50
C ILE A 68 -9.98 0.46 6.93
N GLY A 69 -9.89 1.52 7.71
CA GLY A 69 -10.47 1.59 9.04
C GLY A 69 -12.00 1.76 8.99
N THR A 70 -12.69 1.45 10.07
CA THR A 70 -14.16 1.55 10.15
C THR A 70 -14.66 2.98 9.95
N HIS A 71 -13.90 3.98 10.43
CA HIS A 71 -14.28 5.39 10.41
C HIS A 71 -13.46 6.18 9.38
N VAL A 72 -13.61 5.82 8.10
CA VAL A 72 -12.86 6.45 6.99
C VAL A 72 -13.02 7.96 6.98
N LYS A 73 -14.26 8.44 7.03
CA LYS A 73 -14.59 9.88 6.95
C LYS A 73 -14.00 10.68 8.12
N LEU A 74 -14.00 10.11 9.32
CA LEU A 74 -13.39 10.76 10.49
C LEU A 74 -11.87 10.87 10.30
N GLY A 75 -11.23 9.81 9.80
CA GLY A 75 -9.81 9.82 9.50
C GLY A 75 -9.44 10.86 8.44
N GLU A 76 -10.28 11.02 7.41
CA GLU A 76 -10.10 12.04 6.37
C GLU A 76 -10.17 13.46 6.94
N VAL A 77 -11.21 13.78 7.71
CA VAL A 77 -11.38 15.11 8.34
C VAL A 77 -10.21 15.42 9.27
N LEU A 78 -9.80 14.45 10.10
CA LEU A 78 -8.69 14.62 11.03
C LEU A 78 -7.36 14.86 10.30
N LEU A 79 -7.11 14.13 9.21
CA LEU A 79 -5.90 14.27 8.40
C LEU A 79 -5.86 15.64 7.69
N THR A 80 -7.00 16.10 7.18
CA THR A 80 -7.13 17.43 6.57
C THR A 80 -6.84 18.53 7.58
N TRP A 81 -7.52 18.51 8.73
CA TRP A 81 -7.28 19.46 9.81
C TRP A 81 -5.81 19.47 10.26
N PHE A 82 -5.20 18.29 10.43
CA PHE A 82 -3.81 18.19 10.85
C PHE A 82 -2.85 18.81 9.83
N ARG A 83 -3.08 18.60 8.52
CA ARG A 83 -2.28 19.19 7.45
C ARG A 83 -2.42 20.71 7.40
N GLU A 84 -3.62 21.24 7.60
CA GLU A 84 -3.86 22.69 7.66
C GLU A 84 -3.12 23.32 8.84
N VAL A 85 -3.20 22.73 10.03
CA VAL A 85 -2.51 23.21 11.23
C VAL A 85 -0.98 23.12 11.10
N THR A 86 -0.46 22.07 10.47
CA THR A 86 1.00 21.93 10.27
C THR A 86 1.54 22.79 9.12
N ALA A 87 0.76 23.03 8.07
CA ALA A 87 1.11 23.92 6.97
C ALA A 87 1.11 25.40 7.38
N ALA A 88 0.27 25.79 8.35
CA ALA A 88 0.28 27.12 8.96
C ALA A 88 1.53 27.42 9.83
N GLY A 89 2.42 26.43 10.00
CA GLY A 89 3.56 26.47 10.91
C GLY A 89 3.11 26.31 12.37
N PRO A 90 3.96 25.81 13.28
CA PRO A 90 3.62 25.75 14.69
C PRO A 90 3.59 27.19 15.21
N SER A 91 2.41 27.83 15.23
CA SER A 91 2.14 28.81 16.28
C SER A 91 2.09 28.01 17.58
N ARG A 92 3.26 27.76 18.17
CA ARG A 92 3.36 27.58 19.62
C ARG A 92 2.84 28.89 20.20
N SER A 93 1.53 29.03 20.33
CA SER A 93 0.93 30.00 21.22
C SER A 93 1.40 29.58 22.61
N ARG A 94 2.51 30.21 23.00
CA ARG A 94 3.06 30.21 24.34
C ARG A 94 1.86 30.51 25.24
N CYS A 95 1.46 29.56 26.08
CA CYS A 95 0.56 29.87 27.17
C CYS A 95 1.27 30.92 28.02
N SER A 96 0.90 32.20 27.84
CA SER A 96 1.27 33.24 28.79
C SER A 96 0.49 32.94 30.06
N ALA A 97 1.16 32.30 31.02
CA ALA A 97 0.66 32.19 32.37
C ALA A 97 0.46 33.62 32.91
N PRO A 98 -0.69 33.95 33.53
CA PRO A 98 -0.87 35.24 34.17
C PRO A 98 0.03 35.29 35.40
N HIS A 99 0.99 36.23 35.41
CA HIS A 99 1.68 36.61 36.64
C HIS A 99 0.66 37.26 37.58
N ARG A 100 0.52 36.68 38.77
CA ARG A 100 -0.08 37.31 39.94
C ARG A 100 1.04 37.70 40.90
#